data_AF-A0A0G4INQ1-F1
#
_entry.id   AF-A0A0G4INQ1-F1
#
_cell.length_a   1.000
_cell.length_b   1.000
_cell.length_c   1.000
_cell.angle_alpha   90.00
_cell.angle_beta   90.00
_cell.angle_gamma   90.00
#
_symmetry.space_group_name_H-M   'P 1'
#
loop_
_entity.id
_entity.type
_entity.pdbx_description
1 polymer ?
#
loop_
_entity_poly.entity_id
_entity_poly.type
_entity_poly.pdbx_seq_one_letter_code
_entity_poly.pdbx_strand_id
1 'polypeptide(L)'
;MPIDYSRWDHLEVSSSSASECDDDGCCCSDHNASEHDPESRSGSRLNVDRVVGLSSRPATSRPSTGVARSSHVKVHPSDRSVPDIYLCDPDEFVPDLDMDNFWDGAWGIEPANPLTAMMRRMSTQTLYRPGTEYEKDPETQFIEGLMKKKLNSLGPSPDVDLILEVELDEIRPRVWRRFRCAANIPLLVFQDKILSPIMGWSRNYHGFLFRDPRDFSQFGPGPSCSFIDLMHMPLMGHAAIDAAAVQVGQLLRQPGDTLGYEYDLGDRWRHWIKVIEVTDRPGKCAVLDGAMRCPPEDSNGTVDHAGNDGYQGLLDLLERNPRQAEKNLRQASKAQNCKGIFDPFEFDVRRAQRVLEEALASPISAMNGSKVVEHSLHPAAQFHRRGRPGQADVVSNCGDSGLVNSFMHETVNRVKDPKDLSLCASCGQPRPPKLCASCRVVRYCGPSCQAAHWKKAHRTECASMKSAAQAAKKEIKRSKG
;
A
#
# COMPACT_ATOMS: atom_id res chain seq x y z
N MET A 1 11.54 24.54 -16.05
CA MET A 1 12.52 25.18 -15.15
C MET A 1 13.56 24.13 -14.81
N PRO A 2 14.86 24.45 -14.72
CA PRO A 2 15.87 23.49 -14.31
C PRO A 2 15.58 23.02 -12.87
N ILE A 3 15.80 21.73 -12.60
CA ILE A 3 15.72 21.16 -11.25
C ILE A 3 16.85 21.79 -10.42
N ASP A 4 16.51 22.26 -9.22
CA ASP A 4 17.45 22.91 -8.32
C ASP A 4 18.21 21.86 -7.50
N TYR A 5 19.44 21.57 -7.92
CA TYR A 5 20.30 20.55 -7.32
C TYR A 5 20.96 20.97 -6.01
N SER A 6 20.77 22.21 -5.54
CA SER A 6 21.33 22.68 -4.25
C SER A 6 20.59 22.13 -3.01
N ARG A 7 19.49 21.39 -3.21
CA ARG A 7 18.58 20.94 -2.15
C ARG A 7 19.07 19.74 -1.35
N TRP A 8 20.16 19.09 -1.77
CA TRP A 8 20.77 17.98 -1.02
C TRP A 8 21.22 18.43 0.38
N ASP A 9 21.76 19.65 0.50
CA ASP A 9 22.33 20.17 1.76
C ASP A 9 21.28 20.54 2.82
N HIS A 10 20.00 20.64 2.45
CA HIS A 10 18.92 21.08 3.35
C HIS A 10 18.05 19.94 3.92
N LEU A 11 18.28 18.69 3.49
CA LEU A 11 17.45 17.55 3.85
C LEU A 11 18.01 16.71 5.02
N GLU A 12 19.22 16.99 5.49
CA GLU A 12 19.85 16.28 6.62
C GLU A 12 19.63 16.91 8.01
N VAL A 13 18.97 18.07 8.13
CA VAL A 13 18.92 18.77 9.43
C VAL A 13 17.62 18.52 10.19
N SER A 14 17.58 17.42 10.95
CA SER A 14 16.96 17.40 12.28
C SER A 14 17.46 16.22 13.12
N SER A 15 18.74 16.25 13.48
CA SER A 15 19.19 15.60 14.71
C SER A 15 19.60 16.69 15.72
N SER A 16 19.20 16.44 16.96
CA SER A 16 19.23 17.32 18.11
C SER A 16 20.57 18.04 18.34
N SER A 17 20.45 19.32 18.67
CA SER A 17 21.47 20.17 19.27
C SER A 17 22.19 19.48 20.44
N ALA A 18 23.50 19.28 20.33
CA ALA A 18 24.37 19.01 21.47
C ALA A 18 25.17 20.29 21.80
N SER A 19 25.10 20.65 23.07
CA SER A 19 25.70 21.80 23.75
C SER A 19 27.22 21.88 23.62
N GLU A 20 27.70 23.12 23.51
CA GLU A 20 29.09 23.54 23.73
C GLU A 20 29.65 22.98 25.04
N CYS A 21 30.89 22.49 24.98
CA CYS A 21 31.75 22.24 26.14
C CYS A 21 33.10 22.88 25.82
N ASP A 22 33.39 23.99 26.49
CA ASP A 22 34.71 24.60 26.56
C ASP A 22 35.61 23.83 27.56
N ASP A 23 36.90 24.12 27.39
CA ASP A 23 38.04 23.98 28.31
C ASP A 23 39.06 22.83 28.15
N ASP A 24 40.28 23.33 27.87
CA ASP A 24 41.61 22.92 28.35
C ASP A 24 42.42 21.80 27.66
N GLY A 25 43.36 22.23 26.81
CA GLY A 25 44.76 22.28 27.25
C GLY A 25 45.78 21.23 26.76
N CYS A 26 46.69 21.71 25.90
CA CYS A 26 48.13 21.37 25.77
C CYS A 26 48.66 20.18 24.92
N CYS A 27 49.30 20.59 23.81
CA CYS A 27 50.69 20.30 23.36
C CYS A 27 51.13 18.93 22.78
N CYS A 28 51.51 18.99 21.49
CA CYS A 28 52.71 18.48 20.78
C CYS A 28 53.16 17.02 21.04
N SER A 29 53.47 16.16 20.06
CA SER A 29 54.35 16.37 18.90
C SER A 29 54.29 15.15 17.93
N ASP A 30 54.62 15.42 16.67
CA ASP A 30 55.02 14.56 15.55
C ASP A 30 55.33 13.07 15.78
N HIS A 31 54.77 12.19 14.95
CA HIS A 31 55.55 11.29 14.09
C HIS A 31 54.73 10.66 12.96
N ASN A 32 55.42 10.52 11.82
CA ASN A 32 54.96 10.17 10.50
C ASN A 32 55.16 8.65 10.29
N ALA A 33 54.12 7.90 9.91
CA ALA A 33 54.27 6.62 9.21
C ALA A 33 52.96 6.19 8.54
N SER A 34 53.10 5.89 7.26
CA SER A 34 52.14 5.34 6.31
C SER A 34 51.61 3.95 6.68
N GLU A 35 50.31 3.71 6.48
CA GLU A 35 49.79 2.43 5.98
C GLU A 35 48.31 2.56 5.54
N HIS A 36 47.99 1.93 4.42
CA HIS A 36 46.65 1.79 3.83
C HIS A 36 45.94 0.57 4.43
N ASP A 37 44.75 0.72 5.03
CA ASP A 37 43.55 -0.08 4.69
C ASP A 37 42.29 0.51 5.38
N PRO A 38 41.07 0.35 4.81
CA PRO A 38 39.89 1.12 5.15
C PRO A 38 38.88 0.35 6.01
N GLU A 39 38.63 0.82 7.23
CA GLU A 39 37.35 0.62 7.92
C GLU A 39 37.02 1.88 8.73
N SER A 40 36.01 2.65 8.29
CA SER A 40 35.16 3.46 9.18
C SER A 40 34.07 4.17 8.37
N ARG A 41 32.89 3.55 8.30
CA ARG A 41 31.62 4.28 8.14
C ARG A 41 30.65 3.77 9.19
N SER A 42 30.86 4.19 10.43
CA SER A 42 29.85 4.11 11.48
C SER A 42 28.88 5.29 11.34
N GLY A 43 27.86 5.11 10.50
CA GLY A 43 26.65 5.93 10.50
C GLY A 43 25.71 5.45 11.59
N SER A 44 25.16 6.38 12.36
CA SER A 44 24.30 6.18 13.53
C SER A 44 23.08 5.29 13.25
N ARG A 45 23.12 4.07 13.79
CA ARG A 45 21.95 3.19 13.91
C ARG A 45 21.02 3.73 15.00
N LEU A 46 19.72 3.81 14.71
CA LEU A 46 18.69 3.99 15.73
C LEU A 46 18.72 2.77 16.65
N ASN A 47 19.13 3.00 17.89
CA ASN A 47 19.30 1.98 18.91
C ASN A 47 17.92 1.57 19.45
N VAL A 48 17.41 0.42 18.99
CA VAL A 48 16.17 -0.18 19.50
C VAL A 48 16.53 -1.47 20.23
N ASP A 49 17.24 -1.35 21.35
CA ASP A 49 17.53 -2.47 22.24
C ASP A 49 17.22 -2.09 23.69
N ARG A 50 16.03 -2.48 24.19
CA ARG A 50 15.84 -2.80 25.61
C ARG A 50 14.52 -3.55 25.92
N VAL A 51 14.46 -4.84 25.62
CA VAL A 51 13.80 -5.83 26.49
C VAL A 51 14.59 -7.14 26.35
N VAL A 52 15.57 -7.36 27.23
CA VAL A 52 16.37 -8.59 27.26
C VAL A 52 15.72 -9.60 28.19
N GLY A 53 15.46 -10.78 27.64
CA GLY A 53 15.29 -12.05 28.34
C GLY A 53 15.70 -13.21 27.43
N LEU A 54 16.81 -13.07 26.71
CA LEU A 54 17.31 -14.07 25.76
C LEU A 54 18.05 -15.18 26.50
N SER A 55 17.36 -16.29 26.72
CA SER A 55 17.98 -17.61 26.86
C SER A 55 18.33 -18.10 25.45
N SER A 56 19.61 -18.31 25.16
CA SER A 56 20.10 -18.96 23.94
C SER A 56 19.40 -20.31 23.73
N ARG A 57 18.55 -20.42 22.71
CA ARG A 57 18.01 -21.69 22.22
C ARG A 57 18.82 -22.14 21.00
N PRO A 58 19.10 -23.45 20.85
CA PRO A 58 19.88 -23.95 19.72
C PRO A 58 19.04 -23.91 18.43
N ALA A 59 19.76 -23.87 17.30
CA ALA A 59 19.21 -23.92 15.94
C ALA A 59 18.06 -24.93 15.82
N THR A 60 16.94 -24.48 15.26
CA THR A 60 15.76 -25.30 15.01
C THR A 60 16.13 -26.44 14.07
N SER A 61 16.07 -27.66 14.60
CA SER A 61 16.17 -28.89 13.81
C SER A 61 15.02 -28.93 12.80
N ARG A 62 15.32 -29.29 11.54
CA ARG A 62 14.32 -29.74 10.55
C ARG A 62 13.31 -30.68 11.19
N PRO A 63 11.99 -30.54 10.94
CA PRO A 63 11.01 -31.47 11.49
C PRO A 63 11.31 -32.87 11.00
N SER A 64 11.44 -33.80 11.94
CA SER A 64 11.51 -35.23 11.67
C SER A 64 10.25 -35.68 10.93
N THR A 65 10.44 -36.52 9.91
CA THR A 65 9.42 -37.22 9.14
C THR A 65 8.28 -37.77 10.01
N GLY A 66 7.13 -37.11 9.98
CA GLY A 66 5.95 -37.51 10.76
C GLY A 66 4.98 -36.37 11.09
N VAL A 67 4.76 -35.42 10.18
CA VAL A 67 3.72 -34.40 10.38
C VAL A 67 2.36 -35.09 10.23
N ALA A 68 1.58 -35.13 11.31
CA ALA A 68 0.21 -35.62 11.27
C ALA A 68 -0.58 -34.75 10.26
N ARG A 69 -1.15 -35.38 9.23
CA ARG A 69 -1.93 -34.67 8.21
C ARG A 69 -3.14 -34.03 8.87
N SER A 70 -3.21 -32.70 8.82
CA SER A 70 -4.36 -31.96 9.33
C SER A 70 -5.62 -32.34 8.56
N SER A 71 -6.76 -32.42 9.26
CA SER A 71 -8.08 -32.56 8.61
C SER A 71 -8.51 -31.27 7.89
N HIS A 72 -7.83 -30.15 8.17
CA HIS A 72 -8.13 -28.85 7.58
C HIS A 72 -7.66 -28.71 6.13
N VAL A 73 -6.66 -29.48 5.69
CA VAL A 73 -6.06 -29.36 4.35
C VAL A 73 -6.36 -30.60 3.52
N LYS A 74 -7.22 -30.44 2.51
CA LYS A 74 -7.53 -31.50 1.55
C LYS A 74 -6.50 -31.51 0.43
N VAL A 75 -5.83 -32.66 0.27
CA VAL A 75 -4.84 -32.89 -0.77
C VAL A 75 -5.37 -33.90 -1.78
N HIS A 76 -5.30 -33.58 -3.07
CA HIS A 76 -5.73 -34.51 -4.11
C HIS A 76 -4.88 -35.80 -4.07
N PRO A 77 -5.45 -37.01 -4.19
CA PRO A 77 -4.70 -38.26 -4.07
C PRO A 77 -3.56 -38.45 -5.08
N SER A 78 -3.54 -37.70 -6.17
CA SER A 78 -2.44 -37.68 -7.15
C SER A 78 -1.36 -36.63 -6.87
N ASP A 79 -1.59 -35.70 -5.94
CA ASP A 79 -0.60 -34.71 -5.55
C ASP A 79 0.35 -35.32 -4.51
N ARG A 80 1.65 -35.25 -4.80
CA ARG A 80 2.74 -35.77 -3.96
C ARG A 80 3.79 -34.69 -3.69
N SER A 81 3.60 -33.47 -4.20
CA SER A 81 4.60 -32.40 -4.16
C SER A 81 4.23 -31.27 -3.18
N VAL A 82 3.22 -31.48 -2.32
CA VAL A 82 2.83 -30.50 -1.30
C VAL A 82 3.95 -30.40 -0.26
N PRO A 83 4.52 -29.20 -0.01
CA PRO A 83 5.47 -29.02 1.07
C PRO A 83 4.86 -29.32 2.44
N ASP A 84 5.63 -29.96 3.33
CA ASP A 84 5.14 -30.44 4.63
C ASP A 84 4.52 -29.34 5.51
N ILE A 85 5.01 -28.10 5.39
CA ILE A 85 4.48 -26.94 6.11
C ILE A 85 2.99 -26.72 5.86
N TYR A 86 2.51 -27.00 4.64
CA TYR A 86 1.10 -26.84 4.29
C TYR A 86 0.23 -28.04 4.66
N LEU A 87 0.83 -29.11 5.21
CA LEU A 87 0.11 -30.30 5.69
C LEU A 87 -0.16 -30.26 7.20
N CYS A 88 0.46 -29.33 7.91
CA CYS A 88 0.29 -29.17 9.35
C CYS A 88 -1.04 -28.47 9.69
N ASP A 89 -1.41 -28.50 10.97
CA ASP A 89 -2.59 -27.78 11.43
C ASP A 89 -2.30 -26.27 11.56
N PRO A 90 -3.07 -25.38 10.92
CA PRO A 90 -2.90 -23.94 11.06
C PRO A 90 -2.95 -23.43 12.51
N ASP A 91 -3.69 -24.11 13.40
CA ASP A 91 -3.77 -23.71 14.80
C ASP A 91 -2.47 -24.01 15.57
N GLU A 92 -1.74 -25.05 15.17
CA GLU A 92 -0.45 -25.46 15.77
C GLU A 92 0.76 -24.80 15.10
N PHE A 93 0.58 -24.21 13.93
CA PHE A 93 1.64 -23.53 13.19
C PHE A 93 2.22 -22.35 13.99
N VAL A 94 3.56 -22.28 13.99
CA VAL A 94 4.35 -21.21 14.59
C VAL A 94 5.10 -20.50 13.47
N PRO A 95 4.86 -19.19 13.26
CA PRO A 95 5.53 -18.43 12.20
C PRO A 95 7.02 -18.23 12.51
N ASP A 96 7.85 -18.27 11.47
CA ASP A 96 9.20 -17.73 11.52
C ASP A 96 9.15 -16.21 11.37
N LEU A 97 9.63 -15.50 12.40
CA LEU A 97 9.52 -14.04 12.49
C LEU A 97 10.88 -13.36 12.26
N ASP A 98 11.74 -13.98 11.45
CA ASP A 98 12.94 -13.34 10.95
C ASP A 98 12.58 -12.10 10.13
N MET A 99 13.00 -10.92 10.61
CA MET A 99 12.69 -9.64 10.00
C MET A 99 13.36 -9.45 8.63
N ASP A 100 14.45 -10.16 8.35
CA ASP A 100 15.09 -10.14 7.03
C ASP A 100 14.14 -10.75 5.98
N ASN A 101 13.25 -11.66 6.41
CA ASN A 101 12.21 -12.25 5.57
C ASN A 101 10.88 -11.50 5.64
N PHE A 102 10.79 -10.36 6.34
CA PHE A 102 9.50 -9.70 6.59
C PHE A 102 8.73 -9.36 5.32
N TRP A 103 9.39 -8.96 4.23
CA TRP A 103 8.71 -8.55 3.00
C TRP A 103 8.29 -9.74 2.12
N ASP A 104 9.03 -10.85 2.16
CA ASP A 104 8.83 -11.99 1.26
C ASP A 104 8.17 -13.20 1.96
N GLY A 105 8.34 -13.33 3.28
CA GLY A 105 7.83 -14.43 4.10
C GLY A 105 6.46 -14.16 4.70
N ALA A 106 5.41 -14.08 3.88
CA ALA A 106 4.04 -13.87 4.39
C ALA A 106 3.67 -14.97 5.39
N TRP A 107 2.98 -14.59 6.48
CA TRP A 107 2.60 -15.50 7.57
C TRP A 107 3.79 -16.18 8.28
N GLY A 108 5.00 -15.66 8.12
CA GLY A 108 6.21 -16.28 8.67
C GLY A 108 6.53 -17.64 8.04
N ILE A 109 6.14 -17.80 6.77
CA ILE A 109 6.47 -18.95 5.94
C ILE A 109 7.63 -18.53 5.05
N GLU A 110 8.72 -19.31 5.06
CA GLU A 110 9.86 -19.04 4.19
C GLU A 110 9.41 -18.95 2.72
N PRO A 111 9.81 -17.90 1.99
CA PRO A 111 9.42 -17.72 0.61
C PRO A 111 9.93 -18.89 -0.23
N ALA A 112 9.02 -19.59 -0.90
CA ALA A 112 9.40 -20.63 -1.84
C ALA A 112 10.17 -20.02 -3.01
N ASN A 113 11.11 -20.77 -3.58
CA ASN A 113 11.73 -20.39 -4.84
C ASN A 113 10.63 -20.11 -5.90
N PRO A 114 10.62 -18.92 -6.53
CA PRO A 114 9.52 -18.52 -7.42
C PRO A 114 9.27 -19.50 -8.57
N LEU A 115 10.34 -20.07 -9.14
CA LEU A 115 10.24 -21.06 -10.22
C LEU A 115 9.60 -22.35 -9.70
N THR A 116 9.99 -22.82 -8.53
CA THR A 116 9.42 -24.02 -7.91
C THR A 116 7.94 -23.83 -7.58
N ALA A 117 7.57 -22.69 -6.99
CA ALA A 117 6.18 -22.34 -6.68
C ALA A 117 5.32 -22.27 -7.96
N MET A 118 5.83 -21.63 -9.00
CA MET A 118 5.18 -21.55 -10.32
C MET A 118 5.01 -22.94 -10.95
N MET A 119 6.09 -23.73 -11.03
CA MET A 119 6.06 -25.09 -11.59
C MET A 119 5.04 -25.97 -10.87
N ARG A 120 4.99 -25.89 -9.55
CA ARG A 120 4.01 -26.63 -8.75
C ARG A 120 2.59 -26.26 -9.15
N ARG A 121 2.23 -24.97 -9.14
CA ARG A 121 0.88 -24.52 -9.53
C ARG A 121 0.51 -24.94 -10.96
N MET A 122 1.43 -24.81 -11.92
CA MET A 122 1.19 -25.25 -13.29
C MET A 122 0.93 -26.77 -13.36
N SER A 123 1.68 -27.57 -12.60
CA SER A 123 1.53 -29.02 -12.60
C SER A 123 0.25 -29.51 -11.91
N THR A 124 -0.28 -28.74 -10.95
CA THR A 124 -1.45 -29.12 -10.14
C THR A 124 -2.74 -28.38 -10.51
N GLN A 125 -2.72 -27.45 -11.48
CA GLN A 125 -3.89 -26.66 -11.91
C GLN A 125 -5.09 -27.51 -12.35
N THR A 126 -4.86 -28.75 -12.77
CA THR A 126 -5.92 -29.67 -13.20
C THR A 126 -6.52 -30.46 -12.04
N LEU A 127 -5.79 -30.56 -10.93
CA LEU A 127 -6.19 -31.28 -9.72
C LEU A 127 -7.07 -30.43 -8.81
N TYR A 128 -6.76 -29.14 -8.69
CA TYR A 128 -7.49 -28.20 -7.82
C TYR A 128 -8.27 -27.21 -8.67
N ARG A 129 -9.60 -27.29 -8.62
CA ARG A 129 -10.48 -26.53 -9.53
C ARG A 129 -11.77 -26.08 -8.84
N PRO A 130 -12.21 -24.83 -9.08
CA PRO A 130 -13.51 -24.33 -8.62
C PRO A 130 -14.66 -25.29 -8.98
N GLY A 131 -15.54 -25.57 -8.03
CA GLY A 131 -16.71 -26.45 -8.23
C GLY A 131 -16.42 -27.96 -8.13
N THR A 132 -15.22 -28.36 -7.71
CA THR A 132 -14.88 -29.76 -7.40
C THR A 132 -14.70 -29.97 -5.90
N GLU A 133 -14.54 -31.22 -5.45
CA GLU A 133 -14.20 -31.52 -4.04
C GLU A 133 -12.89 -30.84 -3.59
N TYR A 134 -11.95 -30.66 -4.52
CA TYR A 134 -10.65 -30.03 -4.33
C TYR A 134 -10.69 -28.61 -4.91
N GLU A 135 -11.52 -27.75 -4.32
CA GLU A 135 -11.79 -26.42 -4.86
C GLU A 135 -10.55 -25.52 -4.90
N LYS A 136 -9.70 -25.64 -3.89
CA LYS A 136 -8.50 -24.81 -3.67
C LYS A 136 -7.27 -25.68 -3.44
N ASP A 137 -6.11 -25.17 -3.82
CA ASP A 137 -4.83 -25.81 -3.53
C ASP A 137 -4.56 -25.91 -2.01
N PRO A 138 -3.75 -26.89 -1.56
CA PRO A 138 -3.44 -27.10 -0.14
C PRO A 138 -2.85 -25.86 0.55
N GLU A 139 -2.00 -25.11 -0.16
CA GLU A 139 -1.39 -23.89 0.34
C GLU A 139 -2.44 -22.84 0.66
N THR A 140 -3.34 -22.55 -0.29
CA THR A 140 -4.44 -21.61 -0.05
C THR A 140 -5.34 -22.06 1.11
N GLN A 141 -5.64 -23.35 1.25
CA GLN A 141 -6.43 -23.87 2.39
C GLN A 141 -5.74 -23.64 3.73
N PHE A 142 -4.43 -23.92 3.81
CA PHE A 142 -3.62 -23.71 5.00
C PHE A 142 -3.59 -22.22 5.40
N ILE A 143 -3.31 -21.34 4.43
CA ILE A 143 -3.30 -19.89 4.65
C ILE A 143 -4.67 -19.38 5.10
N GLU A 144 -5.77 -19.88 4.54
CA GLU A 144 -7.13 -19.54 4.99
C GLU A 144 -7.40 -19.94 6.45
N GLY A 145 -6.78 -21.02 6.93
CA GLY A 145 -6.76 -21.38 8.34
C GLY A 145 -6.07 -20.33 9.22
N LEU A 146 -4.87 -19.88 8.81
CA LEU A 146 -4.14 -18.81 9.50
C LEU A 146 -4.90 -17.48 9.47
N MET A 147 -5.53 -17.15 8.35
CA MET A 147 -6.38 -15.98 8.19
C MET A 147 -7.55 -16.00 9.18
N LYS A 148 -8.23 -17.15 9.32
CA LYS A 148 -9.32 -17.32 10.28
C LYS A 148 -8.83 -17.17 11.72
N LYS A 149 -7.69 -17.78 12.07
CA LYS A 149 -7.05 -17.64 13.39
C LYS A 149 -6.74 -16.18 13.70
N LYS A 150 -6.12 -15.44 12.77
CA LYS A 150 -5.84 -14.01 12.93
C LYS A 150 -7.13 -13.19 13.09
N LEU A 151 -8.12 -13.37 12.22
CA LEU A 151 -9.40 -12.66 12.32
C LEU A 151 -10.09 -12.86 13.67
N ASN A 152 -10.06 -14.07 14.22
CA ASN A 152 -10.62 -14.37 15.54
C ASN A 152 -9.84 -13.72 16.70
N SER A 153 -8.55 -13.42 16.49
CA SER A 153 -7.71 -12.76 17.50
C SER A 153 -7.85 -11.23 17.52
N LEU A 154 -8.38 -10.63 16.44
CA LEU A 154 -8.49 -9.18 16.33
C LEU A 154 -9.55 -8.63 17.29
N GLY A 155 -9.15 -7.74 18.20
CA GLY A 155 -10.06 -6.97 19.02
C GLY A 155 -10.79 -5.87 18.25
N PRO A 156 -11.70 -5.12 18.91
CA PRO A 156 -12.35 -3.97 18.30
C PRO A 156 -11.35 -2.83 18.02
N SER A 157 -11.62 -2.05 16.98
CA SER A 157 -10.88 -0.81 16.72
C SER A 157 -11.32 0.29 17.71
N PRO A 158 -10.39 1.05 18.31
CA PRO A 158 -10.74 2.18 19.17
C PRO A 158 -11.38 3.33 18.38
N ASP A 159 -12.23 4.12 19.04
CA ASP A 159 -12.82 5.33 18.46
C ASP A 159 -11.95 6.56 18.81
N VAL A 160 -10.77 6.60 18.18
CA VAL A 160 -9.75 7.64 18.35
C VAL A 160 -9.19 8.03 16.98
N ASP A 161 -8.54 9.19 16.91
CA ASP A 161 -7.73 9.55 15.76
C ASP A 161 -6.27 9.14 16.03
N LEU A 162 -5.58 8.73 14.96
CA LEU A 162 -4.16 8.43 14.94
C LEU A 162 -3.44 9.52 14.16
N ILE A 163 -2.28 9.95 14.66
CA ILE A 163 -1.28 10.62 13.85
C ILE A 163 -0.29 9.56 13.40
N LEU A 164 -0.26 9.34 12.10
CA LEU A 164 0.57 8.33 11.45
C LEU A 164 1.67 9.00 10.63
N GLU A 165 2.79 8.31 10.51
CA GLU A 165 3.84 8.62 9.55
C GLU A 165 4.01 7.42 8.62
N VAL A 166 3.93 7.66 7.31
CA VAL A 166 4.23 6.67 6.28
C VAL A 166 5.52 7.07 5.58
N GLU A 167 6.43 6.13 5.38
CA GLU A 167 7.69 6.37 4.69
C GLU A 167 8.09 5.19 3.80
N LEU A 168 8.80 5.46 2.70
CA LEU A 168 9.41 4.41 1.90
C LEU A 168 10.57 3.76 2.65
N ASP A 169 10.57 2.43 2.63
CA ASP A 169 11.61 1.60 3.25
C ASP A 169 12.97 1.82 2.58
N GLU A 170 14.03 1.92 3.39
CA GLU A 170 15.43 2.00 2.94
C GLU A 170 15.82 3.14 1.98
N ILE A 171 14.96 4.15 1.76
CA ILE A 171 15.28 5.31 0.91
C ILE A 171 15.95 6.46 1.71
N ARG A 172 16.96 7.09 1.11
CA ARG A 172 17.64 8.31 1.59
C ARG A 172 17.86 9.31 0.44
N PRO A 173 17.45 10.59 0.60
CA PRO A 173 16.70 11.17 1.72
C PRO A 173 15.30 10.58 1.87
N ARG A 174 14.74 10.60 3.09
CA ARG A 174 13.44 9.95 3.38
C ARG A 174 12.32 10.53 2.51
N VAL A 175 11.52 9.66 1.91
CA VAL A 175 10.24 10.00 1.27
C VAL A 175 9.12 9.64 2.25
N TRP A 176 8.44 10.65 2.79
CA TRP A 176 7.50 10.41 3.90
C TRP A 176 6.34 11.41 3.97
N ARG A 177 5.26 11.01 4.64
CA ARG A 177 4.10 11.87 4.96
C ARG A 177 3.70 11.64 6.41
N ARG A 178 3.40 12.72 7.13
CA ARG A 178 2.73 12.66 8.42
C ARG A 178 1.30 13.16 8.28
N PHE A 179 0.35 12.40 8.78
CA PHE A 179 -1.07 12.68 8.58
C PHE A 179 -1.92 12.16 9.73
N ARG A 180 -3.12 12.70 9.87
CA ARG A 180 -4.12 12.27 10.86
C ARG A 180 -5.26 11.54 10.18
N CYS A 181 -5.74 10.45 10.76
CA CYS A 181 -6.99 9.79 10.36
C CYS A 181 -7.63 9.02 11.52
N ALA A 182 -8.91 8.67 11.40
CA ALA A 182 -9.59 7.87 12.41
C ALA A 182 -9.09 6.40 12.42
N ALA A 183 -8.95 5.81 13.59
CA ALA A 183 -8.46 4.44 13.76
C ALA A 183 -9.48 3.39 13.25
N ASN A 184 -10.77 3.70 13.25
CA ASN A 184 -11.85 2.81 12.82
C ASN A 184 -12.14 2.85 11.30
N ILE A 185 -11.19 3.32 10.48
CA ILE A 185 -11.27 3.23 9.02
C ILE A 185 -10.87 1.81 8.56
N PRO A 186 -11.64 1.15 7.68
CA PRO A 186 -11.22 -0.12 7.07
C PRO A 186 -9.94 0.03 6.23
N LEU A 187 -9.04 -0.95 6.23
CA LEU A 187 -7.76 -0.91 5.50
C LEU A 187 -7.95 -0.66 3.99
N LEU A 188 -9.00 -1.22 3.37
CA LEU A 188 -9.33 -0.95 1.97
C LEU A 188 -9.60 0.55 1.71
N VAL A 189 -10.34 1.18 2.62
CA VAL A 189 -10.68 2.60 2.54
C VAL A 189 -9.46 3.44 2.86
N PHE A 190 -8.67 3.04 3.85
CA PHE A 190 -7.42 3.69 4.22
C PHE A 190 -6.46 3.73 3.02
N GLN A 191 -6.30 2.61 2.32
CA GLN A 191 -5.53 2.52 1.10
C GLN A 191 -6.07 3.46 0.01
N ASP A 192 -7.32 3.25 -0.40
CA ASP A 192 -7.92 3.94 -1.55
C ASP A 192 -8.10 5.45 -1.33
N LYS A 193 -8.42 5.87 -0.10
CA LYS A 193 -8.82 7.25 0.19
C LYS A 193 -7.75 8.09 0.85
N ILE A 194 -6.75 7.46 1.47
CA ILE A 194 -5.74 8.16 2.26
C ILE A 194 -4.35 7.88 1.72
N LEU A 195 -3.87 6.64 1.77
CA LEU A 195 -2.47 6.33 1.41
C LEU A 195 -2.14 6.66 -0.05
N SER A 196 -2.85 6.10 -1.03
CA SER A 196 -2.54 6.39 -2.45
C SER A 196 -2.59 7.90 -2.74
N PRO A 197 -3.64 8.64 -2.33
CA PRO A 197 -3.70 10.10 -2.51
C PRO A 197 -2.55 10.90 -1.89
N ILE A 198 -2.17 10.64 -0.64
CA ILE A 198 -1.14 11.45 0.04
C ILE A 198 0.28 11.11 -0.43
N MET A 199 0.49 9.87 -0.86
CA MET A 199 1.72 9.44 -1.52
C MET A 199 1.76 9.94 -2.98
N GLY A 200 0.61 10.32 -3.54
CA GLY A 200 0.53 10.83 -4.91
C GLY A 200 0.38 9.73 -5.96
N TRP A 201 0.05 8.52 -5.56
CA TRP A 201 -0.29 7.41 -6.46
C TRP A 201 -1.74 7.43 -6.90
N SER A 202 -1.99 6.74 -8.01
CA SER A 202 -3.31 6.58 -8.57
C SER A 202 -4.14 5.60 -7.78
N ARG A 203 -5.29 6.10 -7.34
CA ARG A 203 -6.34 5.28 -6.77
C ARG A 203 -6.80 4.25 -7.79
N ASN A 204 -7.15 3.05 -7.31
CA ASN A 204 -7.71 1.98 -8.14
C ASN A 204 -6.78 1.51 -9.28
N TYR A 205 -5.47 1.65 -9.17
CA TYR A 205 -4.55 1.25 -10.25
C TYR A 205 -3.93 -0.11 -9.99
N HIS A 206 -3.17 -0.21 -8.90
CA HIS A 206 -2.46 -1.42 -8.53
C HIS A 206 -3.03 -2.12 -7.29
N GLY A 207 -2.65 -3.38 -7.11
CA GLY A 207 -2.82 -4.14 -5.88
C GLY A 207 -1.98 -3.58 -4.74
N PHE A 208 -2.22 -4.10 -3.53
CA PHE A 208 -1.52 -3.67 -2.33
C PHE A 208 -1.56 -4.76 -1.26
N LEU A 209 -0.63 -4.72 -0.32
CA LEU A 209 -0.61 -5.60 0.84
C LEU A 209 -0.26 -4.80 2.10
N PHE A 210 -0.91 -5.10 3.21
CA PHE A 210 -0.48 -4.72 4.54
C PHE A 210 0.05 -5.97 5.26
N ARG A 211 1.12 -5.81 6.04
CA ARG A 211 1.68 -6.90 6.84
C ARG A 211 1.97 -6.45 8.26
N ASP A 212 1.50 -7.24 9.22
CA ASP A 212 1.68 -6.98 10.65
C ASP A 212 3.04 -7.57 11.10
N PRO A 213 4.01 -6.75 11.54
CA PRO A 213 5.34 -7.26 11.92
C PRO A 213 5.34 -8.14 13.18
N ARG A 214 4.24 -8.19 13.94
CA ARG A 214 4.16 -9.02 15.15
C ARG A 214 3.98 -10.51 14.86
N ASP A 215 3.35 -10.85 13.75
CA ASP A 215 3.01 -12.23 13.38
C ASP A 215 3.03 -12.50 11.87
N PHE A 216 3.49 -11.53 11.09
CA PHE A 216 3.60 -11.54 9.63
C PHE A 216 2.27 -11.80 8.92
N SER A 217 1.14 -11.63 9.61
CA SER A 217 -0.18 -11.75 9.01
C SER A 217 -0.41 -10.70 7.92
N GLN A 218 -1.12 -11.10 6.87
CA GLN A 218 -1.24 -10.32 5.64
C GLN A 218 -2.69 -9.94 5.32
N PHE A 219 -2.87 -8.70 4.86
CA PHE A 219 -4.16 -8.10 4.51
C PHE A 219 -4.07 -7.44 3.14
N GLY A 220 -5.11 -7.55 2.31
CA GLY A 220 -5.03 -7.04 0.94
C GLY A 220 -6.38 -6.98 0.22
N PRO A 221 -6.37 -6.78 -1.10
CA PRO A 221 -7.55 -6.79 -1.94
C PRO A 221 -8.41 -8.04 -1.72
N GLY A 222 -9.70 -7.83 -1.48
CA GLY A 222 -10.66 -8.93 -1.39
C GLY A 222 -10.84 -9.68 -2.71
N PRO A 223 -11.51 -10.86 -2.71
CA PRO A 223 -11.58 -11.76 -3.86
C PRO A 223 -12.32 -11.21 -5.09
N SER A 224 -13.03 -10.09 -4.94
CA SER A 224 -13.73 -9.44 -6.05
C SER A 224 -12.91 -8.34 -6.75
N CYS A 225 -11.69 -8.08 -6.27
CA CYS A 225 -10.79 -7.11 -6.88
C CYS A 225 -10.14 -7.67 -8.16
N SER A 226 -9.77 -6.81 -9.09
CA SER A 226 -9.30 -7.20 -10.42
C SER A 226 -8.06 -6.44 -10.88
N PHE A 227 -7.18 -6.06 -9.96
CA PHE A 227 -5.90 -5.46 -10.33
C PHE A 227 -5.07 -6.48 -11.13
N ILE A 228 -4.38 -6.04 -12.19
CA ILE A 228 -3.65 -6.94 -13.10
C ILE A 228 -2.53 -7.66 -12.35
N ASP A 229 -1.83 -6.91 -11.50
CA ASP A 229 -0.71 -7.35 -10.68
C ASP A 229 -1.10 -8.32 -9.54
N LEU A 230 -2.39 -8.57 -9.29
CA LEU A 230 -2.83 -9.68 -8.41
C LEU A 230 -2.37 -11.05 -8.92
N MET A 231 -1.94 -11.16 -10.18
CA MET A 231 -1.28 -12.36 -10.70
C MET A 231 0.01 -12.72 -9.94
N HIS A 232 0.61 -11.79 -9.19
CA HIS A 232 1.78 -12.03 -8.33
C HIS A 232 1.42 -12.57 -6.94
N MET A 233 0.16 -12.51 -6.49
CA MET A 233 -0.29 -13.05 -5.19
C MET A 233 0.20 -14.48 -4.86
N PRO A 234 0.30 -15.41 -5.83
CA PRO A 234 0.90 -16.73 -5.61
C PRO A 234 2.30 -16.72 -5.01
N LEU A 235 3.10 -15.71 -5.35
CA LEU A 235 4.47 -15.51 -4.87
C LEU A 235 4.51 -14.64 -3.61
N MET A 236 3.39 -14.01 -3.25
CA MET A 236 3.25 -13.09 -2.13
C MET A 236 2.38 -13.70 -1.01
N GLY A 237 2.57 -14.98 -0.69
CA GLY A 237 1.85 -15.62 0.42
C GLY A 237 0.49 -16.24 0.09
N HIS A 238 0.19 -16.47 -1.19
CA HIS A 238 -1.01 -17.15 -1.73
C HIS A 238 -2.34 -16.44 -1.54
N ALA A 239 -2.62 -15.94 -0.34
CA ALA A 239 -3.86 -15.27 0.03
C ALA A 239 -3.62 -14.20 1.10
N ALA A 240 -4.61 -13.32 1.27
CA ALA A 240 -4.60 -12.27 2.28
C ALA A 240 -5.99 -12.09 2.87
N ILE A 241 -6.07 -11.62 4.12
CA ILE A 241 -7.32 -11.18 4.72
C ILE A 241 -7.87 -9.98 3.95
N ASP A 242 -9.16 -9.98 3.65
CA ASP A 242 -9.81 -8.86 2.97
C ASP A 242 -9.64 -7.57 3.79
N ALA A 243 -8.96 -6.58 3.21
CA ALA A 243 -8.70 -5.28 3.80
C ALA A 243 -10.00 -4.49 4.11
N ALA A 244 -11.14 -4.86 3.51
CA ALA A 244 -12.44 -4.28 3.88
C ALA A 244 -12.95 -4.77 5.25
N ALA A 245 -12.48 -5.93 5.72
CA ALA A 245 -12.92 -6.57 6.96
C ALA A 245 -12.12 -6.13 8.20
N VAL A 246 -10.97 -5.49 8.00
CA VAL A 246 -10.06 -5.08 9.08
C VAL A 246 -9.90 -3.57 9.10
N GLN A 247 -9.89 -2.97 10.28
CA GLN A 247 -9.72 -1.53 10.49
C GLN A 247 -8.30 -1.21 10.97
N VAL A 248 -7.81 -0.01 10.64
CA VAL A 248 -6.46 0.46 10.99
C VAL A 248 -6.13 0.24 12.47
N GLY A 249 -7.03 0.65 13.37
CA GLY A 249 -6.91 0.58 14.82
C GLY A 249 -7.03 -0.82 15.43
N GLN A 250 -7.32 -1.85 14.62
CA GLN A 250 -7.16 -3.23 15.06
C GLN A 250 -5.70 -3.66 15.00
N LEU A 251 -4.88 -3.01 14.16
CA LEU A 251 -3.46 -3.30 13.99
C LEU A 251 -2.56 -2.25 14.64
N LEU A 252 -2.90 -0.96 14.49
CA LEU A 252 -2.14 0.19 14.99
C LEU A 252 -2.90 0.86 16.15
N ARG A 253 -2.48 0.60 17.40
CA ARG A 253 -3.24 0.97 18.62
C ARG A 253 -2.58 2.05 19.45
N GLN A 254 -1.25 2.06 19.52
CA GLN A 254 -0.49 2.94 20.41
C GLN A 254 0.75 3.51 19.73
N PRO A 255 1.30 4.64 20.23
CA PRO A 255 2.53 5.20 19.69
C PRO A 255 3.65 4.16 19.62
N GLY A 256 4.36 4.14 18.50
CA GLY A 256 5.41 3.15 18.22
C GLY A 256 4.94 1.91 17.46
N ASP A 257 3.65 1.58 17.44
CA ASP A 257 3.13 0.49 16.61
C ASP A 257 3.45 0.74 15.13
N THR A 258 3.80 -0.32 14.41
CA THR A 258 4.15 -0.27 12.99
C THR A 258 3.33 -1.26 12.16
N LEU A 259 3.23 -0.97 10.86
CA LEU A 259 2.58 -1.81 9.86
C LEU A 259 3.36 -1.68 8.55
N GLY A 260 3.73 -2.82 7.95
CA GLY A 260 4.29 -2.84 6.60
C GLY A 260 3.20 -2.61 5.57
N TYR A 261 3.51 -1.83 4.53
CA TYR A 261 2.60 -1.53 3.43
C TYR A 261 3.33 -1.62 2.09
N GLU A 262 2.90 -2.53 1.23
CA GLU A 262 3.40 -2.73 -0.12
C GLU A 262 2.34 -2.24 -1.13
N TYR A 263 2.73 -1.34 -2.03
CA TYR A 263 1.90 -0.84 -3.14
C TYR A 263 2.52 -1.28 -4.46
N ASP A 264 1.67 -1.62 -5.43
CA ASP A 264 2.08 -2.20 -6.71
C ASP A 264 2.76 -3.55 -6.53
N LEU A 265 2.02 -4.63 -6.78
CA LEU A 265 2.55 -5.99 -6.59
C LEU A 265 3.52 -6.38 -7.73
N GLY A 266 3.65 -5.55 -8.76
CA GLY A 266 4.70 -5.64 -9.77
C GLY A 266 5.98 -4.96 -9.30
N ASP A 267 5.94 -3.63 -9.09
CA ASP A 267 7.11 -2.83 -8.72
C ASP A 267 7.53 -2.99 -7.24
N ARG A 268 6.61 -3.38 -6.36
CA ARG A 268 6.77 -3.63 -4.93
C ARG A 268 7.30 -2.43 -4.15
N TRP A 269 6.55 -1.34 -4.12
CA TRP A 269 6.87 -0.17 -3.31
C TRP A 269 6.59 -0.42 -1.83
N ARG A 270 7.64 -0.63 -1.05
CA ARG A 270 7.58 -1.02 0.36
C ARG A 270 7.64 0.19 1.29
N HIS A 271 6.80 0.19 2.32
CA HIS A 271 6.67 1.29 3.27
C HIS A 271 6.50 0.81 4.70
N TRP A 272 6.98 1.63 5.62
CA TRP A 272 6.59 1.55 7.02
C TRP A 272 5.53 2.61 7.35
N ILE A 273 4.46 2.18 8.01
CA ILE A 273 3.48 3.05 8.63
C ILE A 273 3.68 2.96 10.14
N LYS A 274 3.89 4.08 10.81
CA LYS A 274 4.12 4.15 12.25
C LYS A 274 3.11 5.06 12.94
N VAL A 275 2.64 4.65 14.12
CA VAL A 275 1.87 5.54 15.00
C VAL A 275 2.82 6.49 15.72
N ILE A 276 2.61 7.78 15.51
CA ILE A 276 3.32 8.85 16.21
C ILE A 276 2.55 9.26 17.47
N GLU A 277 1.25 9.44 17.35
CA GLU A 277 0.37 9.89 18.44
C GLU A 277 -1.00 9.23 18.31
N VAL A 278 -1.66 9.02 19.45
CA VAL A 278 -3.08 8.66 19.55
C VAL A 278 -3.81 9.81 20.24
N THR A 279 -4.91 10.27 19.65
CA THR A 279 -5.70 11.37 20.20
C THR A 279 -7.17 11.02 20.31
N ASP A 280 -7.75 11.30 21.47
CA ASP A 280 -9.17 11.10 21.79
C ASP A 280 -10.05 12.23 21.26
N ARG A 281 -9.47 13.25 20.61
CA ARG A 281 -10.16 14.40 20.02
C ARG A 281 -10.31 14.17 18.52
N PRO A 282 -11.48 13.69 18.04
CA PRO A 282 -11.67 13.40 16.62
C PRO A 282 -11.53 14.68 15.81
N GLY A 283 -10.60 14.66 14.87
CA GLY A 283 -10.28 15.74 13.98
C GLY A 283 -10.73 15.47 12.56
N LYS A 284 -10.37 16.40 11.69
CA LYS A 284 -10.43 16.17 10.26
C LYS A 284 -9.21 15.34 9.82
N CYS A 285 -9.43 14.35 8.96
CA CYS A 285 -8.37 13.66 8.24
C CYS A 285 -7.54 14.68 7.45
N ALA A 286 -6.25 14.75 7.73
CA ALA A 286 -5.40 15.83 7.25
C ALA A 286 -3.95 15.40 7.05
N VAL A 287 -3.31 15.92 6.00
CA VAL A 287 -1.85 15.85 5.83
C VAL A 287 -1.25 16.97 6.67
N LEU A 288 -0.37 16.61 7.60
CA LEU A 288 0.25 17.51 8.55
C LEU A 288 1.62 17.96 8.06
N ASP A 289 2.39 17.04 7.47
CA ASP A 289 3.74 17.33 6.97
C ASP A 289 4.21 16.24 5.98
N GLY A 290 5.37 16.44 5.36
CA GLY A 290 6.03 15.44 4.53
C GLY A 290 7.19 16.01 3.72
N ALA A 291 7.95 15.14 3.07
CA ALA A 291 9.03 15.52 2.18
C ALA A 291 9.20 14.53 1.03
N MET A 292 9.84 15.01 -0.05
CA MET A 292 10.12 14.29 -1.29
C MET A 292 8.88 13.78 -2.03
N ARG A 293 9.04 13.59 -3.34
CA ARG A 293 8.02 13.01 -4.19
C ARG A 293 8.11 11.48 -4.14
N CYS A 294 6.96 10.81 -4.17
CA CYS A 294 6.97 9.36 -4.29
C CYS A 294 7.38 8.92 -5.71
N PRO A 295 7.87 7.68 -5.86
CA PRO A 295 8.24 7.12 -7.14
C PRO A 295 7.15 7.25 -8.21
N PRO A 296 7.54 7.40 -9.48
CA PRO A 296 6.58 7.41 -10.59
C PRO A 296 5.89 6.05 -10.72
N GLU A 297 4.61 6.05 -11.13
CA GLU A 297 3.87 4.81 -11.47
C GLU A 297 4.56 4.05 -12.61
N ASP A 298 4.45 2.71 -12.60
CA ASP A 298 4.99 1.79 -13.61
C ASP A 298 6.46 2.08 -13.97
N SER A 299 7.27 2.38 -12.95
CA SER A 299 8.65 2.84 -13.18
C SER A 299 9.68 1.77 -12.90
N ASN A 300 9.30 0.65 -12.28
CA ASN A 300 10.19 -0.45 -11.90
C ASN A 300 11.49 0.07 -11.25
N GLY A 301 11.39 1.04 -10.34
CA GLY A 301 12.57 1.62 -9.71
C GLY A 301 13.34 2.65 -10.56
N THR A 302 12.92 3.02 -11.76
CA THR A 302 13.55 4.03 -12.64
C THR A 302 15.00 3.75 -13.14
N VAL A 303 15.68 2.73 -12.63
CA VAL A 303 17.03 2.23 -13.01
C VAL A 303 17.06 0.69 -13.01
N ASP A 304 18.23 0.06 -13.17
CA ASP A 304 18.40 -1.40 -13.37
C ASP A 304 17.87 -2.29 -12.23
N HIS A 305 17.44 -1.73 -11.09
CA HIS A 305 16.83 -2.43 -9.96
C HIS A 305 15.35 -2.07 -9.82
N ALA A 306 14.51 -3.03 -9.42
CA ALA A 306 13.07 -2.81 -9.19
C ALA A 306 12.80 -2.16 -7.82
N GLY A 307 11.60 -1.59 -7.67
CA GLY A 307 11.10 -1.07 -6.39
C GLY A 307 12.00 -0.02 -5.74
N ASN A 308 12.06 -0.06 -4.40
CA ASN A 308 12.76 0.93 -3.58
C ASN A 308 14.25 1.08 -3.99
N ASP A 309 14.98 -0.02 -4.19
CA ASP A 309 16.41 0.01 -4.51
C ASP A 309 16.69 0.73 -5.84
N GLY A 310 15.82 0.55 -6.83
CA GLY A 310 15.92 1.30 -8.06
C GLY A 310 15.74 2.79 -7.82
N TYR A 311 14.71 3.17 -7.06
CA TYR A 311 14.46 4.59 -6.80
C TYR A 311 15.62 5.22 -6.04
N GLN A 312 16.22 4.50 -5.07
CA GLN A 312 17.47 4.92 -4.44
C GLN A 312 18.59 5.09 -5.47
N GLY A 313 18.75 4.15 -6.39
CA GLY A 313 19.73 4.25 -7.48
C GLY A 313 19.53 5.48 -8.38
N LEU A 314 18.29 5.91 -8.62
CA LEU A 314 18.02 7.19 -9.30
C LEU A 314 18.46 8.38 -8.45
N LEU A 315 18.19 8.39 -7.15
CA LEU A 315 18.62 9.46 -6.26
C LEU A 315 20.15 9.55 -6.19
N ASP A 316 20.83 8.41 -6.04
CA ASP A 316 22.29 8.30 -6.08
C ASP A 316 22.88 8.80 -7.40
N LEU A 317 22.25 8.43 -8.53
CA LEU A 317 22.68 8.89 -9.85
C LEU A 317 22.48 10.40 -10.01
N LEU A 318 21.38 10.93 -9.47
CA LEU A 318 21.06 12.35 -9.50
C LEU A 318 22.08 13.16 -8.70
N GLU A 319 22.53 12.64 -7.55
CA GLU A 319 23.58 13.24 -6.74
C GLU A 319 24.94 13.22 -7.46
N ARG A 320 25.34 12.04 -7.97
CA ARG A 320 26.67 11.84 -8.56
C ARG A 320 26.83 12.43 -9.95
N ASN A 321 25.80 12.33 -10.79
CA ASN A 321 25.85 12.77 -12.19
C ASN A 321 24.47 13.24 -12.71
N PRO A 322 24.05 14.48 -12.38
CA PRO A 322 22.75 15.02 -12.77
C PRO A 322 22.46 14.98 -14.28
N ARG A 323 23.50 15.15 -15.11
CA ARG A 323 23.35 15.12 -16.58
C ARG A 323 22.96 13.73 -17.08
N GLN A 324 23.48 12.67 -16.45
CA GLN A 324 23.13 11.30 -16.81
C GLN A 324 21.73 10.94 -16.30
N ALA A 325 21.36 11.41 -15.11
CA ALA A 325 20.02 11.21 -14.53
C ALA A 325 18.90 11.87 -15.34
N GLU A 326 19.19 12.89 -16.15
CA GLU A 326 18.19 13.65 -16.91
C GLU A 326 17.30 12.75 -17.80
N LYS A 327 17.87 11.71 -18.42
CA LYS A 327 17.10 10.75 -19.23
C LYS A 327 16.07 10.00 -18.39
N ASN A 328 16.46 9.57 -17.19
CA ASN A 328 15.61 8.82 -16.27
C ASN A 328 14.49 9.72 -15.73
N LEU A 329 14.81 10.97 -15.38
CA LEU A 329 13.82 11.97 -14.96
C LEU A 329 12.82 12.30 -16.06
N ARG A 330 13.27 12.40 -17.32
CA ARG A 330 12.38 12.59 -18.49
C ARG A 330 11.47 11.39 -18.70
N GLN A 331 11.95 10.17 -18.47
CA GLN A 331 11.13 8.97 -18.54
C GLN A 331 10.11 8.92 -17.40
N ALA A 332 10.55 9.16 -16.15
CA ALA A 332 9.71 9.29 -14.97
C ALA A 332 8.59 10.33 -15.13
N SER A 333 8.87 11.43 -15.84
CA SER A 333 7.89 12.50 -16.12
C SER A 333 6.69 12.03 -16.95
N LYS A 334 6.77 10.87 -17.61
CA LYS A 334 5.67 10.29 -18.40
C LYS A 334 4.76 9.38 -17.59
N ALA A 335 5.10 9.08 -16.34
CA ALA A 335 4.30 8.21 -15.49
C ALA A 335 2.93 8.81 -15.21
N GLN A 336 1.94 7.95 -14.94
CA GLN A 336 0.55 8.35 -14.80
C GLN A 336 0.34 9.35 -13.66
N ASN A 337 1.07 9.20 -12.55
CA ASN A 337 1.02 10.11 -11.40
C ASN A 337 1.80 11.42 -11.60
N CYS A 338 2.34 11.66 -12.81
CA CYS A 338 3.14 12.82 -13.12
C CYS A 338 2.43 13.81 -14.05
N LYS A 339 2.42 15.08 -13.65
CA LYS A 339 2.00 16.20 -14.51
C LYS A 339 3.18 17.16 -14.64
N GLY A 340 3.78 17.23 -15.83
CA GLY A 340 5.00 17.98 -16.06
C GLY A 340 6.25 17.20 -15.65
N ILE A 341 7.34 17.92 -15.41
CA ILE A 341 8.65 17.31 -15.10
C ILE A 341 8.61 16.66 -13.72
N PHE A 342 9.14 15.45 -13.62
CA PHE A 342 9.35 14.76 -12.36
C PHE A 342 10.55 15.37 -11.63
N ASP A 343 10.29 15.88 -10.43
CA ASP A 343 11.30 16.36 -9.47
C ASP A 343 11.17 15.53 -8.18
N PRO A 344 12.17 14.69 -7.83
CA PRO A 344 12.10 13.87 -6.63
C PRO A 344 12.08 14.68 -5.33
N PHE A 345 12.52 15.94 -5.34
CA PHE A 345 12.54 16.80 -4.15
C PHE A 345 11.22 17.55 -3.93
N GLU A 346 10.28 17.48 -4.88
CA GLU A 346 9.03 18.24 -4.81
C GLU A 346 8.05 17.63 -3.80
N PHE A 347 7.66 18.41 -2.80
CA PHE A 347 6.47 18.13 -1.99
C PHE A 347 5.75 19.43 -1.56
N ASP A 348 4.42 19.44 -1.66
CA ASP A 348 3.57 20.54 -1.19
C ASP A 348 2.43 19.96 -0.35
N VAL A 349 2.47 20.23 0.97
CA VAL A 349 1.47 19.79 1.94
C VAL A 349 0.05 20.27 1.61
N ARG A 350 -0.10 21.49 1.07
CA ARG A 350 -1.40 22.04 0.69
C ARG A 350 -1.94 21.31 -0.55
N ARG A 351 -1.07 20.95 -1.50
CA ARG A 351 -1.44 20.13 -2.65
C ARG A 351 -1.86 18.74 -2.21
N ALA A 352 -1.08 18.07 -1.37
CA ALA A 352 -1.41 16.76 -0.82
C ALA A 352 -2.75 16.79 -0.05
N GLN A 353 -2.98 17.82 0.77
CA GLN A 353 -4.25 18.01 1.48
C GLN A 353 -5.45 18.19 0.54
N ARG A 354 -5.30 18.87 -0.61
CA ARG A 354 -6.38 19.01 -1.60
C ARG A 354 -6.71 17.67 -2.25
N VAL A 355 -5.70 16.91 -2.67
CA VAL A 355 -5.89 15.59 -3.28
C VAL A 355 -6.55 14.62 -2.28
N LEU A 356 -6.16 14.68 -1.00
CA LEU A 356 -6.84 13.95 0.08
C LEU A 356 -8.32 14.38 0.20
N GLU A 357 -8.64 15.68 0.23
CA GLU A 357 -10.03 16.16 0.30
C GLU A 357 -10.87 15.68 -0.90
N GLU A 358 -10.32 15.70 -2.11
CA GLU A 358 -10.97 15.19 -3.33
C GLU A 358 -11.21 13.67 -3.25
N ALA A 359 -10.23 12.92 -2.76
CA ALA A 359 -10.36 11.48 -2.54
C ALA A 359 -11.48 11.18 -1.52
N LEU A 360 -11.48 11.84 -0.37
CA LEU A 360 -12.52 11.68 0.67
C LEU A 360 -13.93 12.03 0.16
N ALA A 361 -14.06 12.97 -0.76
CA ALA A 361 -15.35 13.42 -1.31
C ALA A 361 -15.89 12.53 -2.45
N SER A 362 -15.03 11.79 -3.13
CA SER A 362 -15.41 10.88 -4.22
C SER A 362 -15.94 9.53 -3.70
N PRO A 363 -16.70 8.75 -4.50
CA PRO A 363 -17.03 7.37 -4.16
C PRO A 363 -15.79 6.49 -4.00
N ILE A 364 -15.87 5.44 -3.17
CA ILE A 364 -14.82 4.42 -3.12
C ILE A 364 -14.63 3.81 -4.50
N SER A 365 -13.38 3.50 -4.85
CA SER A 365 -13.06 2.90 -6.13
C SER A 365 -13.79 1.57 -6.37
N ALA A 366 -14.16 1.29 -7.61
CA ALA A 366 -14.76 0.00 -7.95
C ALA A 366 -13.63 -1.01 -8.21
N MET A 367 -13.24 -1.73 -7.15
CA MET A 367 -12.07 -2.62 -7.18
C MET A 367 -12.18 -3.77 -8.19
N ASN A 368 -13.38 -4.08 -8.67
CA ASN A 368 -13.66 -5.07 -9.72
C ASN A 368 -13.47 -4.54 -11.16
N GLY A 369 -12.89 -3.36 -11.30
CA GLY A 369 -12.56 -2.76 -12.59
C GLY A 369 -11.54 -1.66 -12.39
N SER A 370 -10.36 -2.05 -11.94
CA SER A 370 -9.19 -1.18 -11.76
C SER A 370 -8.78 -0.48 -13.06
N LYS A 371 -7.99 0.58 -12.93
CA LYS A 371 -7.36 1.29 -14.05
C LYS A 371 -6.52 0.33 -14.86
N VAL A 372 -6.71 0.34 -16.18
CA VAL A 372 -5.88 -0.42 -17.13
C VAL A 372 -5.67 0.41 -18.38
N VAL A 373 -4.42 0.47 -18.81
CA VAL A 373 -4.03 1.11 -20.07
C VAL A 373 -4.33 0.14 -21.20
N GLU A 374 -5.15 0.58 -22.14
CA GLU A 374 -5.38 -0.09 -23.42
C GLU A 374 -4.66 0.67 -24.52
N HIS A 375 -3.91 -0.05 -25.36
CA HIS A 375 -3.37 0.48 -26.60
C HIS A 375 -4.17 -0.07 -27.77
N SER A 376 -4.92 0.80 -28.43
CA SER A 376 -5.85 0.41 -29.49
C SER A 376 -5.27 0.74 -30.86
N LEU A 377 -5.43 -0.15 -31.86
CA LEU A 377 -4.92 0.11 -33.21
C LEU A 377 -5.59 1.34 -33.86
N HIS A 378 -6.84 1.64 -33.46
CA HIS A 378 -7.61 2.78 -33.93
C HIS A 378 -8.59 3.23 -32.83
N PRO A 379 -8.91 4.53 -32.67
CA PRO A 379 -9.82 5.01 -31.62
C PRO A 379 -11.21 4.35 -31.62
N ALA A 380 -11.73 4.02 -32.82
CA ALA A 380 -13.02 3.34 -32.97
C ALA A 380 -13.01 1.86 -32.52
N ALA A 381 -11.83 1.28 -32.28
CA ALA A 381 -11.67 -0.10 -31.80
C ALA A 381 -11.58 -0.18 -30.26
N GLN A 382 -11.73 0.95 -29.57
CA GLN A 382 -11.73 1.03 -28.12
C GLN A 382 -12.72 0.04 -27.50
N PHE A 383 -12.23 -0.77 -26.56
CA PHE A 383 -13.09 -1.66 -25.79
C PHE A 383 -13.81 -0.88 -24.68
N HIS A 384 -15.07 -1.24 -24.38
CA HIS A 384 -15.77 -0.70 -23.22
C HIS A 384 -16.07 -1.81 -22.22
N ARG A 385 -15.71 -1.59 -20.96
CA ARG A 385 -16.01 -2.55 -19.89
C ARG A 385 -17.48 -2.49 -19.53
N ARG A 386 -18.11 -3.66 -19.46
CA ARG A 386 -19.45 -3.75 -18.88
C ARG A 386 -19.35 -3.87 -17.37
N GLY A 387 -19.48 -2.74 -16.68
CA GLY A 387 -19.57 -2.71 -15.22
C GLY A 387 -20.81 -3.41 -14.67
N ARG A 388 -20.83 -3.67 -13.35
CA ARG A 388 -22.03 -4.17 -12.66
C ARG A 388 -23.13 -3.09 -12.66
N PRO A 389 -24.42 -3.45 -12.47
CA PRO A 389 -25.48 -2.45 -12.32
C PRO A 389 -25.13 -1.39 -11.27
N GLY A 390 -25.14 -0.11 -11.68
CA GLY A 390 -24.73 1.01 -10.85
C GLY A 390 -23.27 1.44 -10.94
N GLN A 391 -22.47 0.76 -11.77
CA GLN A 391 -21.11 1.15 -12.15
C GLN A 391 -21.08 1.65 -13.60
N ALA A 392 -20.06 2.41 -13.97
CA ALA A 392 -19.80 2.79 -15.36
C ALA A 392 -18.32 2.66 -15.67
N ASP A 393 -18.01 2.32 -16.91
CA ASP A 393 -16.66 2.45 -17.44
C ASP A 393 -16.41 3.92 -17.81
N VAL A 394 -15.35 4.48 -17.27
CA VAL A 394 -14.86 5.83 -17.57
C VAL A 394 -13.59 5.65 -18.35
N VAL A 395 -13.56 6.31 -19.51
CA VAL A 395 -12.39 6.30 -20.37
C VAL A 395 -11.79 7.68 -20.45
N SER A 396 -10.47 7.74 -20.31
CA SER A 396 -9.67 8.95 -20.48
C SER A 396 -8.47 8.68 -21.36
N ASN A 397 -7.94 9.71 -22.03
CA ASN A 397 -6.70 9.56 -22.80
C ASN A 397 -5.51 9.49 -21.84
N CYS A 398 -4.53 8.63 -22.13
CA CYS A 398 -3.32 8.47 -21.30
C CYS A 398 -2.29 9.62 -21.42
N GLY A 399 -2.67 10.80 -21.94
CA GLY A 399 -1.77 11.94 -22.10
C GLY A 399 -0.56 11.68 -23.01
N ASP A 400 0.52 12.45 -22.83
CA ASP A 400 1.80 12.40 -23.57
C ASP A 400 2.62 11.12 -23.26
N SER A 401 1.98 9.96 -23.19
CA SER A 401 2.68 8.65 -23.11
C SER A 401 3.52 8.36 -24.36
N GLY A 402 3.43 9.21 -25.39
CA GLY A 402 4.11 9.06 -26.68
C GLY A 402 3.50 7.97 -27.56
N LEU A 403 2.49 7.24 -27.05
CA LEU A 403 1.81 6.16 -27.74
C LEU A 403 0.45 6.63 -28.24
N VAL A 404 0.31 6.70 -29.56
CA VAL A 404 -0.95 7.05 -30.24
C VAL A 404 -2.04 6.04 -29.85
N ASN A 405 -3.26 6.52 -29.61
CA ASN A 405 -4.44 5.69 -29.26
C ASN A 405 -4.31 4.90 -27.94
N SER A 406 -3.73 5.53 -26.92
CA SER A 406 -3.66 4.97 -25.56
C SER A 406 -4.77 5.51 -24.68
N PHE A 407 -5.58 4.62 -24.13
CA PHE A 407 -6.74 4.95 -23.31
C PHE A 407 -6.67 4.28 -21.94
N MET A 408 -7.07 5.03 -20.91
CA MET A 408 -7.17 4.58 -19.53
C MET A 408 -8.63 4.26 -19.22
N HIS A 409 -8.89 2.99 -18.95
CA HIS A 409 -10.21 2.48 -18.57
C HIS A 409 -10.29 2.33 -17.06
N GLU A 410 -11.35 2.85 -16.45
CA GLU A 410 -11.65 2.65 -15.04
C GLU A 410 -13.14 2.40 -14.84
N THR A 411 -13.49 1.37 -14.07
CA THR A 411 -14.85 1.26 -13.55
C THR A 411 -15.03 2.16 -12.33
N VAL A 412 -16.08 2.98 -12.35
CA VAL A 412 -16.42 3.88 -11.23
C VAL A 412 -17.79 3.57 -10.66
N ASN A 413 -17.94 3.73 -9.34
CA ASN A 413 -19.23 3.63 -8.67
C ASN A 413 -20.05 4.90 -8.88
N ARG A 414 -21.29 4.77 -9.37
CA ARG A 414 -22.24 5.89 -9.55
C ARG A 414 -23.27 5.99 -8.42
N VAL A 415 -23.20 5.09 -7.44
CA VAL A 415 -24.12 4.99 -6.30
C VAL A 415 -23.39 5.34 -5.00
N LYS A 416 -24.18 5.56 -3.94
CA LYS A 416 -23.62 5.78 -2.59
C LYS A 416 -22.79 4.58 -2.14
N ASP A 417 -21.73 4.86 -1.41
CA ASP A 417 -20.93 3.82 -0.78
C ASP A 417 -21.73 3.11 0.34
N PRO A 418 -21.45 1.81 0.56
CA PRO A 418 -21.88 1.10 1.76
C PRO A 418 -21.49 1.89 3.01
N LYS A 419 -22.35 1.86 4.04
CA LYS A 419 -22.13 2.70 5.24
C LYS A 419 -20.78 2.39 5.89
N ASP A 420 -20.40 1.12 5.94
CA ASP A 420 -19.18 0.65 6.61
C ASP A 420 -17.89 0.98 5.86
N LEU A 421 -17.97 1.25 4.55
CA LEU A 421 -16.84 1.66 3.72
C LEU A 421 -16.85 3.16 3.41
N SER A 422 -17.83 3.90 3.92
CA SER A 422 -17.99 5.31 3.61
C SER A 422 -17.30 6.22 4.63
N LEU A 423 -16.71 7.30 4.12
CA LEU A 423 -16.14 8.38 4.92
C LEU A 423 -16.96 9.66 4.74
N CYS A 424 -16.88 10.56 5.72
CA CYS A 424 -17.42 11.89 5.56
C CYS A 424 -16.59 12.66 4.52
N ALA A 425 -17.26 13.17 3.49
CA ALA A 425 -16.60 13.94 2.43
C ALA A 425 -15.93 15.26 2.86
N SER A 426 -16.14 15.70 4.11
CA SER A 426 -15.54 16.94 4.62
C SER A 426 -14.44 16.69 5.64
N CYS A 427 -14.67 15.80 6.61
CA CYS A 427 -13.72 15.54 7.70
C CYS A 427 -13.06 14.17 7.65
N GLY A 428 -13.48 13.25 6.77
CA GLY A 428 -12.89 11.91 6.66
C GLY A 428 -13.29 10.92 7.77
N GLN A 429 -14.14 11.33 8.73
CA GLN A 429 -14.63 10.43 9.78
C GLN A 429 -15.52 9.32 9.19
N PRO A 430 -15.40 8.05 9.65
CA PRO A 430 -16.07 6.92 9.04
C PRO A 430 -17.54 6.80 9.43
N ARG A 431 -18.28 5.98 8.67
CA ARG A 431 -19.70 5.66 8.85
C ARG A 431 -20.61 6.90 9.03
N PRO A 432 -20.43 7.99 8.26
CA PRO A 432 -21.27 9.18 8.37
C PRO A 432 -22.77 8.86 8.20
N PRO A 433 -23.63 9.33 9.12
CA PRO A 433 -25.04 8.96 9.14
C PRO A 433 -25.88 9.63 8.04
N LYS A 434 -25.50 10.81 7.56
CA LYS A 434 -26.33 11.62 6.65
C LYS A 434 -25.84 11.53 5.21
N LEU A 435 -26.78 11.51 4.28
CA LEU A 435 -26.52 11.64 2.84
C LEU A 435 -26.87 13.07 2.38
N CYS A 436 -26.22 13.55 1.33
CA CYS A 436 -26.68 14.73 0.62
C CYS A 436 -28.13 14.55 0.18
N ALA A 437 -29.01 15.49 0.54
CA ALA A 437 -30.44 15.42 0.23
C ALA A 437 -30.72 15.40 -1.29
N SER A 438 -29.87 16.05 -2.09
CA SER A 438 -30.06 16.19 -3.53
C SER A 438 -29.53 14.99 -4.32
N CYS A 439 -28.22 14.71 -4.29
CA CYS A 439 -27.63 13.60 -5.07
C CYS A 439 -27.84 12.22 -4.43
N ARG A 440 -27.95 12.15 -3.10
CA ARG A 440 -28.02 10.90 -2.31
C ARG A 440 -26.84 9.94 -2.54
N VAL A 441 -25.67 10.47 -2.88
CA VAL A 441 -24.41 9.73 -3.07
C VAL A 441 -23.44 10.01 -1.93
N VAL A 442 -23.07 11.28 -1.76
CA VAL A 442 -22.06 11.73 -0.79
C VAL A 442 -22.62 11.75 0.63
N ARG A 443 -21.79 11.39 1.62
CA ARG A 443 -22.17 11.34 3.03
C ARG A 443 -21.43 12.34 3.93
N TYR A 444 -22.09 12.71 5.04
CA TYR A 444 -21.62 13.68 6.01
C TYR A 444 -21.94 13.28 7.45
N CYS A 445 -21.08 13.67 8.38
CA CYS A 445 -21.35 13.57 9.83
C CYS A 445 -22.56 14.42 10.23
N GLY A 446 -22.66 15.63 9.67
CA GLY A 446 -23.71 16.59 10.00
C GLY A 446 -23.81 17.77 9.03
N PRO A 447 -24.74 18.72 9.28
CA PRO A 447 -24.94 19.89 8.45
C PRO A 447 -23.71 20.79 8.31
N SER A 448 -22.87 20.88 9.35
CA SER A 448 -21.62 21.65 9.34
C SER A 448 -20.64 21.13 8.27
N CYS A 449 -20.36 19.83 8.30
CA CYS A 449 -19.54 19.14 7.30
C CYS A 449 -20.12 19.28 5.88
N GLN A 450 -21.44 19.14 5.75
CA GLN A 450 -22.10 19.33 4.45
C GLN A 450 -21.93 20.76 3.94
N ALA A 451 -22.14 21.78 4.77
CA ALA A 451 -21.98 23.18 4.38
C ALA A 451 -20.53 23.51 4.01
N ALA A 452 -19.55 22.97 4.74
CA ALA A 452 -18.14 23.14 4.45
C ALA A 452 -17.75 22.56 3.08
N HIS A 453 -18.15 21.30 2.81
CA HIS A 453 -17.90 20.68 1.51
C HIS A 453 -18.69 21.36 0.37
N TRP A 454 -19.92 21.79 0.63
CA TRP A 454 -20.77 22.49 -0.35
C TRP A 454 -20.11 23.74 -0.91
N LYS A 455 -19.51 24.56 -0.03
CA LYS A 455 -18.82 25.80 -0.43
C LYS A 455 -17.55 25.52 -1.24
N LYS A 456 -16.83 24.44 -0.92
CA LYS A 456 -15.55 24.10 -1.54
C LYS A 456 -15.69 23.46 -2.92
N ALA A 457 -16.53 22.43 -3.05
CA ALA A 457 -16.57 21.60 -4.28
C ALA A 457 -17.97 21.07 -4.59
N HIS A 458 -18.72 20.55 -3.61
CA HIS A 458 -19.92 19.78 -3.90
C HIS A 458 -21.02 20.54 -4.65
N ARG A 459 -21.10 21.87 -4.54
CA ARG A 459 -22.10 22.68 -5.24
C ARG A 459 -22.06 22.49 -6.76
N THR A 460 -20.87 22.37 -7.34
CA THR A 460 -20.68 22.21 -8.79
C THR A 460 -20.85 20.75 -9.23
N GLU A 461 -20.50 19.80 -8.36
CA GLU A 461 -20.52 18.36 -8.66
C GLU A 461 -21.88 17.69 -8.42
N CYS A 462 -22.68 18.21 -7.48
CA CYS A 462 -23.89 17.56 -6.98
C CYS A 462 -24.89 17.24 -8.10
N ALA A 463 -25.02 18.11 -9.11
CA ALA A 463 -25.92 17.89 -10.23
C ALA A 463 -25.48 16.68 -11.08
N SER A 464 -24.19 16.60 -11.42
CA SER A 464 -23.62 15.48 -12.17
C SER A 464 -23.78 14.16 -11.41
N MET A 465 -23.42 14.15 -10.12
CA MET A 465 -23.58 12.97 -9.26
C MET A 465 -25.04 12.51 -9.15
N LYS A 466 -25.99 13.47 -9.06
CA LYS A 466 -27.43 13.16 -9.02
C LYS A 466 -27.88 12.46 -10.31
N SER A 467 -27.50 12.99 -11.47
CA SER A 467 -27.84 12.41 -12.77
C SER A 467 -27.26 11.01 -12.93
N ALA A 468 -25.98 10.81 -12.60
CA ALA A 468 -25.32 9.50 -12.64
C ALA A 468 -26.01 8.48 -11.72
N ALA A 469 -26.35 8.87 -10.48
CA ALA A 469 -27.03 8.01 -9.52
C ALA A 469 -28.46 7.65 -9.93
N GLN A 470 -29.18 8.55 -10.61
CA GLN A 470 -30.51 8.28 -11.15
C GLN A 470 -30.46 7.30 -12.32
N ALA A 471 -29.48 7.44 -13.23
CA ALA A 471 -29.25 6.48 -14.31
C ALA A 471 -28.94 5.08 -13.76
N ALA A 472 -27.99 5.00 -12.82
CA ALA A 472 -27.62 3.78 -12.11
C ALA A 472 -28.83 3.08 -11.46
N LYS A 473 -29.71 3.82 -10.78
CA LYS A 473 -30.93 3.25 -10.17
C LYS A 473 -31.90 2.66 -11.20
N LYS A 474 -32.06 3.30 -12.35
CA LYS A 474 -32.91 2.78 -13.44
C LYS A 474 -32.34 1.47 -13.98
N GLU A 475 -31.03 1.40 -14.20
CA GLU A 475 -30.34 0.19 -14.65
C GLU A 475 -30.49 -0.96 -13.65
N ILE A 476 -30.25 -0.71 -12.35
CA ILE A 476 -30.42 -1.71 -11.28
C ILE A 476 -31.87 -2.22 -11.22
N LYS A 477 -32.86 -1.35 -11.43
CA LYS A 477 -34.27 -1.78 -11.46
C LYS A 477 -34.56 -2.68 -12.66
N ARG A 478 -33.99 -2.37 -13.83
CA ARG A 478 -34.14 -3.17 -15.06
C ARG A 478 -33.41 -4.51 -15.02
N SER A 479 -32.37 -4.67 -14.19
CA SER A 479 -31.66 -5.94 -14.07
C SER A 479 -32.30 -6.91 -13.07
N LYS A 480 -33.29 -6.44 -12.29
CA LYS A 480 -33.98 -7.23 -11.24
C LYS A 480 -35.38 -7.70 -11.64
N GLY A 481 -35.96 -7.12 -12.69
CA GLY A 481 -37.21 -7.56 -13.31
C GLY A 481 -36.90 -8.06 -14.69
#